data_AF-R7RS63-F1
#
_entry.id   AF-R7RS63-F1
#
_cell.length_a   1.000
_cell.length_b   1.000
_cell.length_c   1.000
_cell.angle_alpha   90.00
_cell.angle_beta   90.00
_cell.angle_gamma   90.00
#
_symmetry.space_group_name_H-M   'P 1'
#
loop_
_entity.id
_entity.type
_entity.pdbx_description
1 polymer ?
#
loop_
_entity_poly.entity_id
_entity_poly.type
_entity_poly.pdbx_seq_one_letter_code
_entity_poly.pdbx_strand_id
1 'polypeptide(L)'
;MMLSFSIISLNIEIFNHFYLQQTVDLVIADLQEAKMLAINNGIYDINVYFTQDSSQKDYDGYIVYRSDGKVIKNRKLNHYFSISRIKSTIPIEGKIIFKTNGSVSPHACTVAIYDKKRGLYRYITLTIGYTRIMEVIK
;
A
#
# COMPACT_ATOMS: atom_id res chain seq x y z
N MET A 1 -28.52 -29.68 16.36
CA MET A 1 -27.12 -29.33 16.68
C MET A 1 -26.71 -28.14 15.81
N MET A 2 -26.98 -26.92 16.27
CA MET A 2 -26.92 -25.69 15.46
C MET A 2 -26.00 -24.61 16.07
N LEU A 3 -24.95 -25.05 16.79
CA LEU A 3 -23.98 -24.16 17.43
C LEU A 3 -22.65 -24.04 16.67
N SER A 4 -22.43 -24.86 15.64
CA SER A 4 -21.11 -24.94 14.99
C SER A 4 -20.89 -23.94 13.86
N PHE A 5 -21.89 -23.61 13.04
CA PHE A 5 -21.67 -22.74 11.88
C PHE A 5 -21.50 -21.26 12.25
N SER A 6 -22.28 -20.78 13.22
CA SER A 6 -22.30 -19.35 13.58
C SER A 6 -21.02 -18.91 14.30
N ILE A 7 -20.41 -19.78 15.10
CA ILE A 7 -19.16 -19.47 15.83
C ILE A 7 -17.97 -19.52 14.88
N ILE A 8 -17.97 -20.46 13.92
CA ILE A 8 -16.93 -20.55 12.89
C ILE A 8 -16.98 -19.34 11.95
N SER A 9 -18.18 -18.89 11.54
CA SER A 9 -18.33 -17.70 10.70
C SER A 9 -17.84 -16.43 11.39
N LEU A 10 -18.14 -16.26 12.69
CA LEU A 10 -17.70 -15.09 13.46
C LEU A 10 -16.17 -15.01 13.58
N ASN A 11 -15.52 -16.14 13.89
CA ASN A 11 -14.06 -16.20 13.99
C ASN A 11 -13.36 -15.91 12.67
N ILE A 12 -13.88 -16.44 11.56
CA ILE A 12 -13.32 -16.19 10.22
C ILE A 12 -13.46 -14.71 9.86
N GLU A 13 -14.58 -14.06 10.18
CA GLU A 13 -14.75 -12.63 9.89
C GLU A 13 -13.83 -11.74 10.71
N ILE A 14 -13.68 -11.98 12.01
CA ILE A 14 -12.75 -11.23 12.86
C ILE A 14 -11.32 -11.40 12.34
N PHE A 15 -10.93 -12.63 11.99
CA PHE A 15 -9.60 -12.93 11.48
C PHE A 15 -9.31 -12.22 10.15
N ASN A 16 -10.27 -12.21 9.22
CA ASN A 16 -10.13 -11.49 7.94
C ASN A 16 -10.07 -9.96 8.12
N HIS A 17 -10.82 -9.40 9.09
CA HIS A 17 -10.73 -7.97 9.40
C HIS A 17 -9.34 -7.60 9.94
N PHE A 18 -8.79 -8.45 10.80
CA PHE A 18 -7.45 -8.27 11.34
C PHE A 18 -6.37 -8.29 10.23
N TYR A 19 -6.52 -9.12 9.20
CA TYR A 19 -5.60 -9.13 8.06
C TYR A 19 -5.71 -7.92 7.15
N LEU A 20 -6.93 -7.39 6.93
CA LEU A 20 -7.09 -6.18 6.13
C LEU A 20 -6.40 -4.99 6.82
N GLN A 21 -6.64 -4.81 8.12
CA GLN A 21 -5.99 -3.75 8.89
C GLN A 21 -4.47 -3.90 8.87
N GLN A 22 -3.95 -5.10 9.15
CA GLN A 22 -2.51 -5.35 9.08
C GLN A 22 -1.92 -5.05 7.70
N THR A 23 -2.65 -5.36 6.62
CA THR A 23 -2.20 -5.07 5.26
C THR A 23 -2.12 -3.56 5.03
N VAL A 24 -3.12 -2.81 5.48
CA VAL A 24 -3.13 -1.35 5.42
C VAL A 24 -1.97 -0.76 6.22
N ASP A 25 -1.82 -1.18 7.48
CA ASP A 25 -0.77 -0.70 8.38
C ASP A 25 0.63 -0.99 7.82
N LEU A 26 0.82 -2.18 7.25
CA LEU A 26 2.07 -2.59 6.62
C LEU A 26 2.40 -1.72 5.40
N VAL A 27 1.42 -1.43 4.54
CA VAL A 27 1.62 -0.55 3.39
C VAL A 27 1.94 0.88 3.85
N ILE A 28 1.26 1.38 4.89
CA ILE A 28 1.56 2.67 5.49
C ILE A 28 3.00 2.70 6.00
N ALA A 29 3.40 1.71 6.80
CA ALA A 29 4.73 1.63 7.38
C ALA A 29 5.83 1.56 6.30
N ASP A 30 5.65 0.73 5.28
CA ASP A 30 6.63 0.60 4.18
C ASP A 30 6.76 1.94 3.40
N LEU A 31 5.66 2.66 3.17
CA LEU A 31 5.69 3.97 2.50
C LEU A 31 6.30 5.07 3.40
N GLN A 32 6.02 5.06 4.70
CA GLN A 32 6.63 5.97 5.67
C GLN A 32 8.14 5.74 5.78
N GLU A 33 8.57 4.49 5.85
CA GLU A 33 9.99 4.12 5.87
C GLU A 33 10.68 4.59 4.57
N ALA A 34 10.10 4.34 3.41
CA ALA A 34 10.64 4.79 2.13
C ALA A 34 10.83 6.32 2.08
N LYS A 35 9.87 7.07 2.61
CA LYS A 35 9.95 8.53 2.71
C LYS A 35 11.03 8.99 3.68
N MET A 36 11.10 8.38 4.87
CA MET A 36 12.12 8.70 5.87
C MET A 36 13.53 8.35 5.38
N LEU A 37 13.68 7.25 4.63
CA LEU A 37 14.94 6.88 4.00
C LEU A 37 15.39 7.94 3.00
N ALA A 38 14.50 8.47 2.15
CA ALA A 38 14.84 9.54 1.22
C ALA A 38 15.34 10.80 1.96
N ILE A 39 14.61 11.21 3.00
CA ILE A 39 14.91 12.42 3.79
C ILE A 39 16.23 12.26 4.55
N ASN A 40 16.37 11.18 5.31
CA ASN A 40 17.52 10.98 6.20
C ASN A 40 18.80 10.66 5.44
N ASN A 41 18.69 9.98 4.29
CA ASN A 41 19.86 9.69 3.46
C ASN A 41 20.37 10.95 2.75
N GLY A 42 19.48 11.84 2.32
CA GLY A 42 19.82 13.14 1.71
C GLY A 42 20.48 13.07 0.32
N ILE A 43 20.88 11.88 -0.14
CA ILE A 43 21.63 11.69 -1.40
C ILE A 43 20.74 11.02 -2.46
N TYR A 44 20.01 9.97 -2.09
CA TYR A 44 19.22 9.18 -3.03
C TYR A 44 17.73 9.38 -2.81
N ASP A 45 17.01 9.66 -3.90
CA ASP A 45 15.56 9.52 -3.95
C ASP A 45 15.17 8.05 -3.77
N ILE A 46 14.02 7.82 -3.15
CA ILE A 46 13.45 6.48 -2.98
C ILE A 46 12.24 6.33 -3.89
N ASN A 47 12.29 5.34 -4.76
CA ASN A 47 11.25 5.00 -5.72
C ASN A 47 10.41 3.85 -5.14
N VAL A 48 9.09 3.95 -5.31
CA VAL A 48 8.17 2.83 -5.07
C VAL A 48 7.46 2.54 -6.39
N TYR A 49 7.64 1.32 -6.89
CA TYR A 49 7.01 0.84 -8.12
C TYR A 49 5.99 -0.25 -7.79
N PHE A 50 4.73 0.01 -8.07
CA PHE A 50 3.62 -0.92 -7.84
C PHE A 50 3.58 -1.98 -8.94
N THR A 51 3.71 -3.25 -8.54
CA THR A 51 3.78 -4.39 -9.46
C THR A 51 2.39 -4.87 -9.84
N GLN A 52 2.13 -5.00 -11.13
CA GLN A 52 0.86 -5.50 -11.64
C GLN A 52 0.77 -7.02 -11.50
N ASP A 53 -0.43 -7.53 -11.26
CA ASP A 53 -0.72 -8.95 -11.43
C ASP A 53 -0.61 -9.37 -12.91
N SER A 54 -0.40 -10.66 -13.13
CA SER A 54 -0.42 -11.37 -14.42
C SER A 54 -1.61 -11.01 -15.31
N SER A 55 -2.75 -10.63 -14.71
CA SER A 55 -3.96 -10.20 -15.40
C SER A 55 -4.03 -8.69 -15.70
N GLN A 56 -3.02 -7.91 -15.31
CA GLN A 56 -2.86 -6.44 -15.47
C GLN A 56 -4.03 -5.57 -15.00
N LYS A 57 -4.91 -6.07 -14.12
CA LYS A 57 -6.07 -5.30 -13.63
C LYS A 57 -5.71 -4.36 -12.48
N ASP A 58 -5.07 -4.90 -11.46
CA ASP A 58 -4.69 -4.22 -10.23
C ASP A 58 -3.22 -4.52 -9.89
N TYR A 59 -2.68 -3.82 -8.89
CA TYR A 59 -1.37 -4.14 -8.36
C TYR A 59 -1.48 -5.19 -7.24
N ASP A 60 -0.54 -6.12 -7.23
CA ASP A 60 -0.46 -7.21 -6.25
C ASP A 60 0.74 -7.09 -5.31
N GLY A 61 1.46 -5.98 -5.41
CA GLY A 61 2.69 -5.75 -4.69
C GLY A 61 3.36 -4.44 -5.09
N TYR A 62 4.58 -4.26 -4.59
CA TYR A 62 5.42 -3.13 -4.93
C TYR A 62 6.89 -3.40 -4.60
N ILE A 63 7.78 -2.67 -5.28
CA ILE A 63 9.22 -2.70 -5.07
C ILE A 63 9.67 -1.31 -4.64
N VAL A 64 10.44 -1.24 -3.56
CA VAL A 64 11.08 -0.03 -3.05
C VAL A 64 12.56 -0.08 -3.41
N TYR A 65 13.06 0.94 -4.10
CA TYR A 65 14.45 0.99 -4.55
C TYR A 65 14.98 2.42 -4.62
N ARG A 66 16.29 2.58 -4.41
CA ARG A 66 16.98 3.86 -4.53
C ARG A 66 17.13 4.28 -5.99
N SER A 67 17.33 5.56 -6.24
CA SER A 67 17.58 6.10 -7.59
C SER A 67 18.81 5.52 -8.30
N ASP A 68 19.76 4.93 -7.57
CA ASP A 68 20.90 4.19 -8.12
C ASP A 68 20.58 2.73 -8.50
N GLY A 69 19.31 2.32 -8.38
CA GLY A 69 18.83 0.99 -8.72
C GLY A 69 18.93 -0.03 -7.59
N LYS A 70 19.50 0.32 -6.42
CA LYS A 70 19.58 -0.61 -5.29
C LYS A 70 18.19 -0.90 -4.71
N VAL A 71 17.76 -2.15 -4.80
CA VAL A 71 16.51 -2.63 -4.18
C VAL A 71 16.65 -2.62 -2.66
N ILE A 72 15.69 -1.99 -1.99
CA ILE A 72 15.58 -1.94 -0.53
C ILE A 72 14.58 -3.00 -0.05
N LYS A 73 13.43 -3.09 -0.72
CA LYS A 73 12.33 -3.95 -0.29
C LYS A 73 11.52 -4.41 -1.50
N ASN A 74 11.05 -5.66 -1.46
CA ASN A 74 10.09 -6.20 -2.42
C ASN A 74 8.92 -6.78 -1.63
N ARG A 75 7.71 -6.28 -1.89
CA ARG A 75 6.50 -6.67 -1.19
C ARG A 75 5.53 -7.31 -2.16
N LYS A 76 5.13 -8.55 -1.85
CA LYS A 76 3.93 -9.17 -2.40
C LYS A 76 2.80 -9.05 -1.38
N LEU A 77 1.63 -8.60 -1.81
CA LEU A 77 0.42 -8.64 -0.99
C LEU A 77 -0.10 -10.08 -0.93
N ASN A 78 -0.80 -10.40 0.16
CA ASN A 78 -1.56 -11.64 0.23
C ASN A 78 -2.60 -11.67 -0.91
N HIS A 79 -2.84 -12.84 -1.51
CA HIS A 79 -3.70 -13.00 -2.69
C HIS A 79 -5.14 -12.51 -2.47
N TYR A 80 -5.61 -12.43 -1.22
CA TYR A 80 -6.91 -11.85 -0.86
C TYR A 80 -7.01 -10.33 -1.04
N PHE A 81 -5.88 -9.63 -1.13
CA PHE A 81 -5.82 -8.18 -1.26
C PHE A 81 -5.18 -7.76 -2.60
N SER A 82 -5.51 -6.57 -3.05
CA SER A 82 -4.81 -5.88 -4.14
C SER A 82 -4.80 -4.38 -3.88
N ILE A 83 -3.94 -3.65 -4.56
CA ILE A 83 -4.04 -2.19 -4.66
C ILE A 83 -4.79 -1.89 -5.96
N SER A 84 -5.96 -1.27 -5.83
CA SER A 84 -6.81 -1.00 -6.98
C SER A 84 -6.24 0.09 -7.86
N ARG A 85 -6.01 -0.19 -9.13
CA ARG A 85 -5.47 0.82 -10.06
C ARG A 85 -6.50 1.89 -10.40
N ILE A 86 -7.78 1.52 -10.47
CA ILE A 86 -8.88 2.41 -10.84
C ILE A 86 -9.29 3.31 -9.66
N LYS A 87 -9.27 2.79 -8.43
CA LYS A 87 -9.67 3.55 -7.24
C LYS A 87 -8.52 4.31 -6.58
N SER A 88 -7.27 3.96 -6.91
CA SER A 88 -6.09 4.73 -6.51
C SER A 88 -5.89 5.93 -7.42
N THR A 89 -5.18 6.95 -6.92
CA THR A 89 -4.66 8.05 -7.75
C THR A 89 -3.15 7.93 -7.95
N ILE A 90 -2.64 6.69 -7.93
CA ILE A 90 -1.25 6.37 -8.26
C ILE A 90 -1.03 6.77 -9.73
N PRO A 91 0.13 7.37 -10.08
CA PRO A 91 0.46 7.72 -11.45
C PRO A 91 0.33 6.53 -12.40
N ILE A 92 0.04 6.80 -13.68
CA ILE A 92 -0.21 5.77 -14.71
C ILE A 92 0.93 4.75 -14.81
N GLU A 93 2.17 5.20 -14.63
CA GLU A 93 3.38 4.37 -14.63
C GLU A 93 3.51 3.46 -13.40
N GLY A 94 2.58 3.54 -12.44
CA GLY A 94 2.63 2.77 -11.20
C GLY A 94 3.81 3.15 -10.32
N LYS A 95 4.34 4.37 -10.45
CA LYS A 95 5.57 4.80 -9.77
C LYS A 95 5.33 6.06 -8.96
N ILE A 96 5.80 6.06 -7.72
CA ILE A 96 5.94 7.25 -6.89
C ILE A 96 7.39 7.42 -6.46
N ILE A 97 7.81 8.66 -6.23
CA ILE A 97 9.18 8.99 -5.84
C ILE A 97 9.12 9.87 -4.60
N PHE A 98 9.72 9.40 -3.51
CA PHE A 98 10.03 10.24 -2.35
C PHE A 98 11.37 10.93 -2.57
N LYS A 99 11.33 12.25 -2.56
CA LYS A 99 12.49 13.10 -2.76
C LYS A 99 13.19 13.37 -1.43
N THR A 100 14.49 13.65 -1.50
CA THR A 100 15.32 13.97 -0.32
C THR A 100 14.81 15.21 0.45
N ASN A 101 14.12 16.13 -0.22
CA ASN A 101 13.47 17.29 0.40
C ASN A 101 12.12 16.98 1.09
N GLY A 102 11.71 15.71 1.17
CA GLY A 102 10.46 15.26 1.79
C GLY A 102 9.21 15.39 0.91
N SER A 103 9.35 15.88 -0.32
CA SER A 103 8.24 15.90 -1.29
C SER A 103 8.00 14.52 -1.92
N VAL A 104 6.82 14.36 -2.53
CA VAL A 104 6.44 13.18 -3.30
C VAL A 104 6.13 13.59 -4.73
N SER A 105 6.72 12.87 -5.69
CA SER A 105 6.59 13.10 -7.13
C SER A 105 5.87 11.91 -7.78
N PRO A 106 5.05 12.13 -8.82
CA PRO A 106 4.71 13.43 -9.44
C PRO A 106 3.73 14.28 -8.63
N HIS A 107 2.96 13.66 -7.72
CA HIS A 107 2.10 14.37 -6.75
C HIS A 107 1.70 13.42 -5.62
N ALA A 108 1.15 14.01 -4.55
CA ALA A 108 0.44 13.30 -3.49
C ALA A 108 -0.65 12.40 -4.08
N CYS A 109 -0.73 11.15 -3.65
CA CYS A 109 -1.69 10.18 -4.19
C CYS A 109 -2.46 9.43 -3.10
N THR A 110 -3.54 8.78 -3.51
CA THR A 110 -4.28 7.83 -2.69
C THR A 110 -4.00 6.42 -3.19
N VAL A 111 -3.63 5.53 -2.29
CA VAL A 111 -3.48 4.09 -2.53
C VAL A 111 -4.72 3.40 -1.96
N ALA A 112 -5.51 2.75 -2.82
CA ALA A 112 -6.73 2.05 -2.43
C ALA A 112 -6.46 0.55 -2.29
N ILE A 113 -6.46 0.02 -1.07
CA ILE A 113 -6.39 -1.42 -0.80
C ILE A 113 -7.78 -2.02 -0.97
N TYR A 114 -7.90 -3.04 -1.80
CA TYR A 114 -9.14 -3.76 -2.09
C TYR A 114 -9.12 -5.15 -1.43
N ASP A 115 -10.14 -5.43 -0.63
CA ASP A 115 -10.44 -6.76 -0.11
C ASP A 115 -11.30 -7.51 -1.13
N LYS A 116 -10.70 -8.46 -1.84
CA LYS A 116 -11.36 -9.23 -2.91
C LYS A 116 -12.48 -10.13 -2.38
N LYS A 117 -12.42 -10.52 -1.11
CA LYS A 117 -13.40 -11.42 -0.48
C LYS A 117 -14.66 -10.65 -0.06
N ARG A 118 -14.49 -9.43 0.44
CA ARG A 118 -15.59 -8.62 0.98
C ARG A 118 -16.09 -7.53 0.04
N GLY A 119 -15.35 -7.23 -1.03
CA GLY A 119 -15.69 -6.14 -1.94
C GLY A 119 -15.49 -4.75 -1.31
N LEU A 120 -14.62 -4.63 -0.31
CA LEU A 120 -14.40 -3.40 0.45
C LEU A 120 -13.09 -2.72 0.05
N TYR A 121 -13.07 -1.39 0.17
CA TYR A 121 -11.87 -0.58 -0.05
C TYR A 121 -11.42 0.10 1.24
N ARG A 122 -10.11 0.23 1.40
CA ARG A 122 -9.45 1.06 2.42
C ARG A 122 -8.49 1.99 1.71
N TYR A 123 -8.45 3.26 2.13
CA TYR A 123 -7.73 4.29 1.41
C TYR A 123 -6.59 4.83 2.25
N ILE A 124 -5.39 4.83 1.69
CA ILE A 124 -4.19 5.42 2.27
C ILE A 124 -3.88 6.68 1.48
N THR A 125 -3.81 7.84 2.12
CA THR A 125 -3.45 9.09 1.44
C THR A 125 -2.02 9.46 1.78
N LEU A 126 -1.24 9.78 0.74
CA LEU A 126 0.09 10.37 0.85
C LEU A 126 -0.06 11.87 0.68
N THR A 127 0.20 12.66 1.71
CA THR A 127 0.15 14.13 1.61
C THR A 127 1.53 14.74 1.32
N ILE A 128 1.51 15.95 0.78
CA ILE A 128 2.70 16.81 0.61
C ILE A 128 3.18 17.27 2.01
N GLY A 129 4.50 17.35 2.22
CA GLY A 129 5.12 17.70 3.51
C GLY A 129 5.45 16.49 4.38
N TYR A 130 6.06 16.69 5.55
CA TYR A 130 6.71 15.61 6.32
C TYR A 130 5.76 14.54 6.91
N THR A 131 4.46 14.81 7.07
CA THR A 131 3.77 14.23 8.24
C THR A 131 2.55 13.32 8.04
N ARG A 132 1.96 13.11 6.85
CA ARG A 132 0.74 12.28 6.78
C ARG A 132 0.72 11.30 5.60
N ILE A 133 1.30 10.12 5.83
CA ILE A 133 0.91 8.89 5.13
C ILE A 133 0.05 8.13 6.13
N MET A 134 -1.25 8.08 5.89
CA MET A 134 -2.21 7.50 6.83
C MET A 134 -3.45 7.02 6.11
N GLU A 135 -4.19 6.17 6.79
CA GLU A 135 -5.52 5.78 6.36
C GLU A 135 -6.53 6.93 6.50
N VAL A 136 -7.46 7.00 5.54
CA VAL A 136 -8.62 7.89 5.58
C VAL A 136 -9.90 7.08 5.38
N ILE A 137 -10.89 7.37 6.23
CA ILE A 137 -12.24 6.82 6.12
C ILE A 137 -12.98 7.68 5.08
N LYS A 138 -13.43 7.05 3.99
CA LYS A 138 -14.23 7.67 2.93
C LYS A 138 -15.65 7.14 2.94
#